data_AF-A0A0F9EFC4-F1
#
_entry.id   AF-A0A0F9EFC4-F1
#
_cell.length_a   1.000
_cell.length_b   1.000
_cell.length_c   1.000
_cell.angle_alpha   90.00
_cell.angle_beta   90.00
_cell.angle_gamma   90.00
#
_symmetry.space_group_name_H-M   'P 1'
#
loop_
_entity.id
_entity.type
_entity.pdbx_description
1 polymer ?
#
loop_
_entity_poly.entity_id
_entity_poly.type
_entity_poly.pdbx_seq_one_letter_code
_entity_poly.pdbx_strand_id
1 'polypeptide(L)'
;MTLATTTPQIEYTMNGSTLAFDFAFKMWQATVNDEIDVVFQEGETDEATLSINTDYTLSAPNNNYDSGGTVTLSSDSSYITSGKTLLIKSSLPRSQTYDLQHGGELNTDSLETILDRMTRMIQEAETYSSISQTALDNSIKALFADILVDKDGSVLTHDGDVSTI
;
A
#
# COMPACT_ATOMS: atom_id res chain seq x y z
N MET A 1 -13.20 -18.39 -6.43
CA MET A 1 -13.39 -16.92 -6.31
C MET A 1 -12.15 -16.28 -6.90
N THR A 2 -12.28 -15.19 -7.67
CA THR A 2 -11.19 -14.56 -8.42
C THR A 2 -10.82 -13.20 -7.84
N LEU A 3 -9.58 -12.75 -8.06
CA LEU A 3 -9.09 -11.45 -7.64
C LEU A 3 -9.71 -10.28 -8.46
N ALA A 4 -10.49 -9.39 -7.82
CA ALA A 4 -11.11 -8.25 -8.51
C ALA A 4 -10.38 -6.91 -8.33
N THR A 5 -9.70 -6.71 -7.19
CA THR A 5 -9.06 -5.43 -6.85
C THR A 5 -7.65 -5.35 -7.42
N THR A 6 -7.32 -4.23 -8.08
CA THR A 6 -6.02 -4.00 -8.73
C THR A 6 -5.00 -3.27 -7.85
N THR A 7 -5.44 -2.51 -6.84
CA THR A 7 -4.58 -1.75 -5.94
C THR A 7 -4.62 -2.36 -4.54
N PRO A 8 -3.53 -3.00 -4.07
CA PRO A 8 -3.51 -3.72 -2.80
C PRO A 8 -3.05 -2.85 -1.63
N GLN A 9 -3.42 -1.57 -1.64
CA GLN A 9 -3.13 -0.61 -0.57
C GLN A 9 -4.20 0.46 -0.48
N ILE A 10 -4.34 1.07 0.70
CA ILE A 10 -5.22 2.20 0.97
C ILE A 10 -4.59 3.11 2.03
N GLU A 11 -4.78 4.40 1.88
CA GLU A 11 -4.27 5.43 2.78
C GLU A 11 -5.42 6.16 3.47
N TYR A 12 -5.24 6.44 4.75
CA TYR A 12 -6.18 7.18 5.59
C TYR A 12 -5.51 8.37 6.28
N THR A 13 -6.16 9.53 6.23
CA THR A 13 -5.82 10.67 7.09
C THR A 13 -6.49 10.52 8.45
N MET A 14 -5.67 10.47 9.50
CA MET A 14 -6.10 10.26 10.87
C MET A 14 -6.69 11.54 11.47
N ASN A 15 -7.83 11.42 12.15
CA ASN A 15 -8.47 12.52 12.89
C ASN A 15 -8.24 12.46 14.41
N GLY A 16 -7.47 11.47 14.88
CA GLY A 16 -7.20 11.24 16.31
C GLY A 16 -8.36 10.64 17.11
N SER A 17 -9.39 10.07 16.46
CA SER A 17 -10.50 9.42 17.16
C SER A 17 -11.09 8.20 16.44
N THR A 18 -11.00 8.12 15.12
CA THR A 18 -11.39 6.92 14.35
C THR A 18 -10.42 5.79 14.64
N LEU A 19 -10.96 4.61 14.97
CA LEU A 19 -10.16 3.41 15.26
C LEU A 19 -10.30 2.33 14.18
N ALA A 20 -11.41 2.31 13.45
CA ALA A 20 -11.72 1.29 12.45
C ALA A 20 -11.50 1.83 11.04
N PHE A 21 -10.72 1.11 10.25
CA PHE A 21 -10.30 1.45 8.90
C PHE A 21 -10.50 0.25 7.99
N ASP A 22 -11.32 0.42 6.96
CA ASP A 22 -11.63 -0.68 6.05
C ASP A 22 -10.55 -0.83 4.98
N PHE A 23 -10.41 -2.02 4.42
CA PHE A 23 -9.65 -2.26 3.21
C PHE A 23 -10.48 -3.15 2.30
N ALA A 24 -10.35 -2.96 0.99
CA ALA A 24 -11.21 -3.59 -0.03
C ALA A 24 -10.46 -4.60 -0.92
N PHE A 25 -9.21 -4.95 -0.58
CA PHE A 25 -8.45 -5.95 -1.31
C PHE A 25 -8.58 -7.33 -0.65
N LYS A 26 -8.79 -8.36 -1.47
CA LYS A 26 -8.80 -9.77 -1.04
C LYS A 26 -7.52 -10.16 -0.30
N MET A 27 -7.71 -10.83 0.84
CA MET A 27 -6.67 -11.53 1.62
C MET A 27 -7.10 -12.98 1.89
N TRP A 28 -6.16 -13.83 2.30
CA TRP A 28 -6.44 -15.24 2.62
C TRP A 28 -6.55 -15.42 4.12
N GLN A 29 -7.69 -15.92 4.59
CA GLN A 29 -7.97 -16.14 6.01
C GLN A 29 -6.83 -16.86 6.76
N ALA A 30 -6.20 -17.85 6.12
CA ALA A 30 -5.17 -18.67 6.75
C ALA A 30 -3.85 -17.92 7.02
N THR A 31 -3.58 -16.82 6.30
CA THR A 31 -2.28 -16.14 6.28
C THR A 31 -2.39 -14.62 6.45
N VAL A 32 -3.61 -14.08 6.58
CA VAL A 32 -3.86 -12.63 6.60
C VAL A 32 -3.05 -11.89 7.68
N ASN A 33 -2.79 -12.52 8.82
CA ASN A 33 -2.04 -11.91 9.93
C ASN A 33 -0.56 -11.67 9.62
N ASP A 34 0.01 -12.41 8.67
CA ASP A 34 1.42 -12.34 8.27
C ASP A 34 1.62 -11.64 6.92
N GLU A 35 0.52 -11.33 6.22
CA GLU A 35 0.52 -10.84 4.83
C GLU A 35 -0.07 -9.44 4.70
N ILE A 36 -0.31 -8.74 5.81
CA ILE A 36 -0.78 -7.35 5.82
C ILE A 36 0.15 -6.49 6.67
N ASP A 37 0.55 -5.35 6.13
CA ASP A 37 1.30 -4.34 6.85
C ASP A 37 0.39 -3.13 7.09
N VAL A 38 0.38 -2.66 8.34
CA VAL A 38 -0.22 -1.39 8.74
C VAL A 38 0.93 -0.46 9.14
N VAL A 39 1.08 0.64 8.41
CA VAL A 39 2.17 1.59 8.60
C VAL A 39 1.58 2.93 9.02
N PHE A 40 2.06 3.44 10.14
CA PHE A 40 1.78 4.80 10.57
C PHE A 40 2.89 5.72 10.09
N GLN A 41 2.51 6.87 9.53
CA GLN A 41 3.45 7.83 8.97
C GLN A 41 3.23 9.22 9.59
N GLU A 42 4.32 9.79 10.05
CA GLU A 42 4.44 11.13 10.61
C GLU A 42 5.40 11.97 9.76
N GLY A 43 4.85 12.75 8.83
CA GLY A 43 5.67 13.50 7.86
C GLY A 43 6.33 12.58 6.83
N GLU A 44 7.43 13.01 6.21
CA GLU A 44 8.03 12.24 5.10
C GLU A 44 9.02 11.16 5.54
N THR A 45 9.55 11.22 6.76
CA THR A 45 10.66 10.33 7.18
C THR A 45 10.36 9.45 8.38
N ASP A 46 9.35 9.79 9.19
CA ASP A 46 9.02 9.01 10.38
C ASP A 46 7.90 8.01 10.04
N GLU A 47 8.28 6.76 9.82
CA GLU A 47 7.36 5.64 9.59
C GLU A 47 7.52 4.58 10.69
N ALA A 48 6.40 4.04 11.16
CA ALA A 48 6.35 2.93 12.10
C ALA A 48 5.41 1.83 11.60
N THR A 49 5.93 0.62 11.44
CA THR A 49 5.08 -0.56 11.18
C THR A 49 4.43 -1.03 12.47
N LEU A 50 3.10 -1.08 12.47
CA LEU A 50 2.31 -1.51 13.62
C LEU A 50 2.31 -3.04 13.72
N SER A 51 2.22 -3.54 14.95
CA SER A 51 2.17 -4.97 15.26
C SER A 51 0.74 -5.45 15.49
N ILE A 52 0.34 -6.52 14.80
CA ILE A 52 -0.96 -7.15 15.00
C ILE A 52 -1.11 -7.70 16.44
N ASN A 53 -2.33 -7.66 16.97
CA ASN A 53 -2.71 -7.99 18.35
C ASN A 53 -2.11 -7.10 19.46
N THR A 54 -1.21 -6.18 19.11
CA THR A 54 -0.67 -5.17 20.03
C THR A 54 -1.23 -3.80 19.69
N ASP A 55 -0.97 -3.33 18.48
CA ASP A 55 -1.36 -2.00 18.01
C ASP A 55 -2.70 -2.01 17.28
N TYR A 56 -3.04 -3.13 16.63
CA TYR A 56 -4.30 -3.29 15.91
C TYR A 56 -4.77 -4.74 15.86
N THR A 57 -6.04 -4.92 15.50
CA THR A 57 -6.64 -6.22 15.20
C THR A 57 -7.30 -6.19 13.82
N LEU A 58 -7.51 -7.36 13.25
CA LEU A 58 -8.18 -7.53 11.97
C LEU A 58 -9.52 -8.22 12.17
N SER A 59 -10.50 -7.81 11.38
CA SER A 59 -11.77 -8.50 11.29
C SER A 59 -12.33 -8.45 9.88
N ALA A 60 -13.16 -9.41 9.54
CA ALA A 60 -13.97 -9.39 8.33
C ALA A 60 -15.29 -10.15 8.57
N PRO A 61 -16.36 -9.86 7.82
CA PRO A 61 -17.61 -10.59 7.92
C PRO A 61 -17.39 -12.10 7.79
N ASN A 62 -17.85 -12.89 8.78
CA ASN A 62 -17.66 -14.34 8.84
C ASN A 62 -16.18 -14.79 8.75
N ASN A 63 -15.24 -13.93 9.15
CA ASN A 63 -13.80 -14.13 9.00
C ASN A 63 -13.37 -14.40 7.54
N ASN A 64 -14.15 -13.91 6.57
CA ASN A 64 -13.88 -14.04 5.14
C ASN A 64 -13.34 -12.72 4.59
N TYR A 65 -12.07 -12.75 4.16
CA TYR A 65 -11.35 -11.59 3.66
C TYR A 65 -11.37 -11.45 2.13
N ASP A 66 -12.26 -12.18 1.43
CA ASP A 66 -12.34 -12.16 -0.04
C ASP A 66 -12.68 -10.79 -0.62
N SER A 67 -13.44 -9.99 0.12
CA SER A 67 -13.81 -8.62 -0.24
C SER A 67 -13.06 -7.58 0.59
N GLY A 68 -12.01 -7.99 1.31
CA GLY A 68 -11.31 -7.17 2.29
C GLY A 68 -11.85 -7.32 3.70
N GLY A 69 -11.53 -6.37 4.57
CA GLY A 69 -11.81 -6.41 5.99
C GLY A 69 -11.58 -5.06 6.66
N THR A 70 -11.46 -5.07 7.98
CA THR A 70 -11.30 -3.87 8.80
C THR A 70 -10.10 -4.04 9.73
N VAL A 71 -9.18 -3.08 9.67
CA VAL A 71 -8.14 -2.85 10.66
C VAL A 71 -8.74 -2.02 11.79
N THR A 72 -8.69 -2.51 13.02
CA THR A 72 -9.12 -1.75 14.21
C THR A 72 -7.93 -1.50 15.12
N LEU A 73 -7.54 -0.24 15.29
CA LEU A 73 -6.49 0.17 16.21
C LEU A 73 -6.90 -0.09 17.67
N SER A 74 -5.95 -0.53 18.49
CA SER A 74 -6.12 -0.63 19.93
C SER A 74 -6.39 0.76 20.52
N SER A 75 -7.41 0.90 21.38
CA SER A 75 -7.82 2.19 21.95
C SER A 75 -6.72 2.94 22.70
N ASP A 76 -5.74 2.20 23.21
CA ASP A 76 -4.63 2.72 24.00
C ASP A 76 -3.38 2.98 23.14
N SER A 77 -3.51 2.84 21.82
CA SER A 77 -2.42 3.02 20.88
C SER A 77 -2.00 4.49 20.77
N SER A 78 -0.70 4.75 20.89
CA SER A 78 -0.12 6.09 20.66
C SER A 78 -0.27 6.58 19.21
N TYR A 79 -0.65 5.70 18.28
CA TYR A 79 -0.83 6.01 16.87
C TYR A 79 -2.19 6.68 16.56
N ILE A 80 -3.07 6.83 17.56
CA ILE A 80 -4.34 7.56 17.43
C ILE A 80 -4.08 9.07 17.53
N THR A 81 -3.39 9.62 16.53
CA THR A 81 -3.00 11.04 16.49
C THR A 81 -3.59 11.72 15.25
N SER A 82 -4.08 12.95 15.40
CA SER A 82 -4.68 13.73 14.31
C SER A 82 -3.62 14.31 13.36
N GLY A 83 -3.96 14.43 12.08
CA GLY A 83 -3.09 15.02 11.06
C GLY A 83 -1.95 14.12 10.60
N LYS A 84 -2.06 12.82 10.88
CA LYS A 84 -1.09 11.77 10.51
C LYS A 84 -1.70 10.83 9.48
N THR A 85 -0.86 9.99 8.87
CA THR A 85 -1.29 9.08 7.82
C THR A 85 -1.21 7.64 8.30
N LEU A 86 -2.23 6.84 7.98
CA LEU A 86 -2.25 5.40 8.19
C LEU A 86 -2.35 4.71 6.83
N LEU A 87 -1.32 3.95 6.47
CA LEU A 87 -1.26 3.15 5.25
C LEU A 87 -1.54 1.68 5.60
N ILE A 88 -2.50 1.08 4.92
CA ILE A 88 -2.81 -0.35 5.01
C ILE A 88 -2.46 -0.97 3.67
N LYS A 89 -1.56 -1.95 3.65
CA LYS A 89 -1.10 -2.58 2.41
C LYS A 89 -0.97 -4.10 2.55
N SER A 90 -1.18 -4.80 1.45
CA SER A 90 -0.81 -6.21 1.31
C SER A 90 0.71 -6.37 1.25
N SER A 91 1.21 -7.45 1.83
CA SER A 91 2.63 -7.78 1.94
C SER A 91 2.84 -9.29 1.76
N LEU A 92 2.64 -9.78 0.53
CA LEU A 92 2.80 -11.21 0.27
C LEU A 92 4.27 -11.64 0.19
N PRO A 93 4.64 -12.79 0.78
CA PRO A 93 5.96 -13.37 0.55
C PRO A 93 6.10 -13.76 -0.93
N ARG A 94 7.20 -13.35 -1.58
CA ARG A 94 7.49 -13.62 -3.00
C ARG A 94 8.00 -15.05 -3.23
N SER A 95 7.29 -16.04 -2.72
CA SER A 95 7.61 -17.46 -2.88
C SER A 95 6.41 -18.23 -3.41
N GLN A 96 6.68 -19.18 -4.30
CA GLN A 96 5.71 -20.20 -4.69
C GLN A 96 5.92 -21.44 -3.81
N THR A 97 4.92 -21.75 -2.97
CA THR A 97 4.99 -22.90 -2.06
C THR A 97 4.19 -24.11 -2.54
N TYR A 98 3.34 -23.95 -3.56
CA TYR A 98 2.50 -25.02 -4.08
C TYR A 98 3.25 -25.88 -5.10
N ASP A 99 3.29 -27.18 -4.82
CA ASP A 99 3.94 -28.19 -5.65
C ASP A 99 2.90 -29.02 -6.42
N LEU A 100 3.09 -29.12 -7.73
CA LEU A 100 2.22 -29.88 -8.62
C LEU A 100 2.74 -31.31 -8.73
N GLN A 101 1.97 -32.26 -8.19
CA GLN A 101 2.32 -33.67 -8.28
C GLN A 101 2.03 -34.23 -9.68
N HIS A 102 3.03 -34.90 -10.26
CA HIS A 102 2.87 -35.56 -11.55
C HIS A 102 1.93 -36.77 -11.45
N GLY A 103 0.89 -36.81 -12.28
CA GLY A 103 -0.06 -37.93 -12.36
C GLY A 103 -1.09 -38.00 -11.22
N GLY A 104 -1.10 -37.03 -10.30
CA GLY A 104 -2.12 -36.88 -9.27
C GLY A 104 -3.36 -36.14 -9.78
N GLU A 105 -4.43 -36.16 -8.98
CA GLU A 105 -5.63 -35.35 -9.23
C GLU A 105 -5.31 -33.86 -9.02
N LEU A 106 -5.75 -33.02 -9.95
CA LEU A 106 -5.58 -31.58 -9.85
C LEU A 106 -6.60 -30.99 -8.87
N ASN A 107 -6.12 -30.37 -7.80
CA ASN A 107 -6.96 -29.60 -6.90
C ASN A 107 -7.15 -28.18 -7.46
N THR A 108 -8.28 -27.96 -8.12
CA THR A 108 -8.59 -26.68 -8.77
C THR A 108 -8.69 -25.52 -7.78
N ASP A 109 -9.22 -25.74 -6.58
CA ASP A 109 -9.37 -24.68 -5.58
C ASP A 109 -8.02 -24.16 -5.08
N SER A 110 -7.06 -25.07 -4.87
CA SER A 110 -5.69 -24.74 -4.50
C SER A 110 -4.97 -24.02 -5.64
N LEU A 111 -5.18 -24.48 -6.87
CA LEU A 111 -4.60 -23.86 -8.05
C LEU A 111 -5.10 -22.43 -8.24
N GLU A 112 -6.41 -22.20 -8.18
CA GLU A 112 -7.03 -20.87 -8.24
C GLU A 112 -6.49 -19.95 -7.14
N THR A 113 -6.39 -20.47 -5.90
CA THR A 113 -5.82 -19.72 -4.77
C THR A 113 -4.39 -19.24 -5.06
N ILE A 114 -3.57 -20.10 -5.65
CA ILE A 114 -2.18 -19.76 -5.98
C ILE A 114 -2.11 -18.79 -7.17
N LEU A 115 -2.95 -18.95 -8.18
CA LEU A 115 -3.04 -18.02 -9.31
C LEU A 115 -3.47 -16.61 -8.86
N ASP A 116 -4.45 -16.53 -7.96
CA ASP A 116 -4.85 -15.25 -7.34
C ASP A 116 -3.69 -14.65 -6.53
N ARG A 117 -2.97 -15.46 -5.74
CA ARG A 117 -1.79 -15.01 -4.99
C ARG A 117 -0.69 -14.47 -5.91
N MET A 118 -0.38 -15.17 -7.00
CA MET A 118 0.59 -14.72 -8.00
C MET A 118 0.16 -13.40 -8.65
N THR A 119 -1.13 -13.27 -8.98
CA THR A 119 -1.68 -12.02 -9.52
C THR A 119 -1.55 -10.88 -8.53
N ARG A 120 -1.80 -11.13 -7.24
CA ARG A 120 -1.61 -10.13 -6.18
C ARG A 120 -0.14 -9.71 -6.04
N MET A 121 0.82 -10.64 -6.09
CA MET A 121 2.25 -10.32 -6.06
C MET A 121 2.67 -9.40 -7.22
N ILE A 122 2.07 -9.58 -8.40
CA ILE A 122 2.31 -8.70 -9.56
C ILE A 122 1.75 -7.30 -9.28
N GLN A 123 0.50 -7.20 -8.81
CA GLN A 123 -0.12 -5.91 -8.46
C GLN A 123 0.66 -5.15 -7.38
N GLU A 124 1.19 -5.86 -6.38
CA GLU A 124 2.07 -5.29 -5.36
C GLU A 124 3.35 -4.74 -6.02
N ALA A 125 4.01 -5.51 -6.88
CA ALA A 125 5.24 -5.06 -7.56
C ALA A 125 5.01 -3.81 -8.44
N GLU A 126 3.89 -3.74 -9.15
CA GLU A 126 3.49 -2.55 -9.94
C GLU A 126 3.25 -1.33 -9.04
N THR A 127 2.60 -1.55 -7.89
CA THR A 127 2.34 -0.50 -6.90
C THR A 127 3.66 0.04 -6.33
N TYR A 128 4.58 -0.83 -5.91
CA TYR A 128 5.92 -0.44 -5.43
C TYR A 128 6.70 0.36 -6.47
N SER A 129 6.66 -0.06 -7.74
CA SER A 129 7.33 0.66 -8.84
C SER A 129 6.72 2.05 -9.06
N SER A 130 5.39 2.17 -8.98
CA SER A 130 4.68 3.45 -9.17
C SER A 130 4.99 4.45 -8.03
N ILE A 131 5.04 3.97 -6.79
CA ILE A 131 5.41 4.78 -5.62
C ILE A 131 6.84 5.28 -5.75
N SER A 132 7.79 4.41 -6.13
CA SER A 132 9.19 4.78 -6.30
C SER A 132 9.38 5.86 -7.37
N GLN A 133 8.66 5.77 -8.50
CA GLN A 133 8.68 6.82 -9.53
C GLN A 133 8.15 8.15 -9.01
N THR A 134 7.02 8.13 -8.29
CA THR A 134 6.43 9.34 -7.69
C THR A 134 7.39 10.00 -6.70
N ALA A 135 8.05 9.22 -5.84
CA ALA A 135 9.03 9.73 -4.89
C ALA A 135 10.24 10.38 -5.57
N LEU A 136 10.73 9.77 -6.67
CA LEU A 136 11.80 10.33 -7.50
C LEU A 136 11.36 11.63 -8.16
N ASP A 137 10.17 11.69 -8.74
CA ASP A 137 9.61 12.88 -9.37
C ASP A 137 9.48 14.04 -8.37
N ASN A 138 9.02 13.76 -7.15
CA ASN A 138 8.93 14.75 -6.09
C ASN A 138 10.32 15.25 -5.65
N SER A 139 11.26 14.33 -5.49
CA SER A 139 12.65 14.67 -5.14
C SER A 139 13.30 15.55 -6.22
N ILE A 140 13.10 15.21 -7.50
CA ILE A 140 13.57 15.98 -8.65
C ILE A 140 12.94 17.38 -8.63
N LYS A 141 11.62 17.49 -8.47
CA LYS A 141 10.92 18.78 -8.39
C LYS A 141 11.45 19.64 -7.26
N ALA A 142 11.67 19.08 -6.07
CA ALA A 142 12.21 19.80 -4.92
C ALA A 142 13.63 20.33 -5.19
N LEU A 143 14.49 19.54 -5.83
CA LEU A 143 15.86 19.98 -6.17
C LEU A 143 15.89 21.10 -7.22
N PHE A 144 15.01 21.07 -8.21
CA PHE A 144 14.94 22.10 -9.25
C PHE A 144 14.11 23.32 -8.86
N ALA A 145 13.34 23.26 -7.77
CA ALA A 145 12.54 24.38 -7.27
C ALA A 145 13.40 25.60 -6.90
N ASP A 146 14.64 25.41 -6.46
CA ASP A 146 15.58 26.51 -6.12
C ASP A 146 16.39 26.98 -7.34
N ILE A 147 16.66 26.06 -8.29
CA ILE A 147 17.41 26.35 -9.52
C ILE A 147 16.58 27.15 -10.54
N LEU A 148 15.26 26.95 -10.54
CA LEU A 148 14.32 27.62 -11.43
C LEU A 148 13.91 29.02 -10.93
N VAL A 149 14.61 29.58 -9.95
CA VAL A 149 14.27 30.90 -9.37
C VAL A 149 15.49 31.81 -9.51
N ASP A 150 15.32 33.01 -10.06
CA ASP A 150 16.37 34.02 -10.10
C ASP A 150 16.60 34.62 -8.71
N LYS A 151 17.69 35.37 -8.51
CA LYS A 151 18.07 35.96 -7.21
C LYS A 151 17.00 36.87 -6.60
N ASP A 152 16.02 37.30 -7.38
CA ASP A 152 14.89 38.14 -6.98
C ASP A 152 13.61 37.36 -6.65
N GLY A 153 13.61 36.04 -6.77
CA GLY A 153 12.42 35.19 -6.52
C GLY A 153 11.55 34.93 -7.75
N SER A 154 11.92 35.44 -8.93
CA SER A 154 11.19 35.20 -10.18
C SER A 154 11.50 33.82 -10.76
N VAL A 155 10.49 33.10 -11.25
CA VAL A 155 10.71 31.81 -11.91
C VAL A 155 11.44 32.05 -13.24
N LEU A 156 12.61 31.42 -13.42
CA LEU A 156 13.37 31.39 -14.66
C LEU A 156 12.56 30.61 -15.71
N THR A 157 11.73 31.33 -16.45
CA THR A 157 11.10 30.81 -17.67
C THR A 157 12.09 30.89 -18.83
N HIS A 158 12.08 29.89 -19.71
CA HIS A 158 12.81 29.97 -20.97
C HIS A 158 12.11 31.01 -21.85
N ASP A 159 12.53 32.27 -21.77
CA ASP A 159 12.13 33.32 -22.71
C ASP A 159 12.85 33.10 -24.05
N GLY A 160 12.47 32.01 -24.72
CA GLY A 160 12.78 31.76 -26.11
C GLY A 160 11.69 32.40 -26.96
N ASP A 161 11.70 33.73 -27.07
CA ASP A 161 11.06 34.39 -28.20
C ASP A 161 11.74 33.83 -29.46
N VAL A 162 11.06 32.90 -30.14
CA VAL A 162 11.43 32.51 -31.50
C VAL A 162 11.04 33.68 -32.39
N SER A 163 11.84 34.73 -32.33
CA SER A 163 11.76 35.86 -33.23
C SER A 163 12.07 35.37 -34.63
N THR A 164 11.01 35.31 -35.43
CA THR A 164 10.99 35.05 -36.87
C THR A 164 12.15 35.77 -37.58
N ILE A 165 12.98 35.01 -38.30
CA ILE A 165 13.74 35.50 -39.46
C ILE A 165 13.41 34.59 -40.64
#